data_AF-A0A522WKU7-F1
#
_entry.id   AF-A0A522WKU7-F1
#
_cell.length_a   1.000
_cell.length_b   1.000
_cell.length_c   1.000
_cell.angle_alpha   90.00
_cell.angle_beta   90.00
_cell.angle_gamma   90.00
#
_symmetry.space_group_name_H-M   'P 1'
#
loop_
_entity.id
_entity.type
_entity.pdbx_description
1 polymer ?
#
loop_
_entity_poly.entity_id
_entity_poly.type
_entity_poly.pdbx_seq_one_letter_code
_entity_poly.pdbx_strand_id
1 'polypeptide(L)'
;MDEGLKDIIDKWIIKADNDLKSAKQGLECDEPVTDSICFHCQQSVEKYLKLFLQSRLNKTGRIHNIAVLLQQCIAVDATFENLTGIEHLTDYAVALRYPDVFYIPDLEEAKEAYNQALKVKDFVLERLK
;
A
#
# COMPACT_ATOMS: atom_id res chain seq x y z
N MET A 1 23.50 -6.82 5.91
CA MET A 1 22.78 -5.64 5.38
C MET A 1 23.46 -4.42 5.98
N ASP A 2 23.70 -3.36 5.20
CA ASP A 2 24.23 -2.10 5.73
C ASP A 2 23.31 -1.56 6.85
N GLU A 3 23.87 -1.02 7.94
CA GLU A 3 23.11 -0.54 9.10
C GLU A 3 22.13 0.57 8.70
N GLY A 4 22.53 1.44 7.77
CA GLY A 4 21.67 2.50 7.23
C GLY A 4 20.49 1.95 6.42
N LEU A 5 20.71 0.90 5.62
CA LEU A 5 19.63 0.26 4.86
C LEU A 5 18.63 -0.43 5.79
N LYS A 6 19.10 -1.09 6.85
CA LYS A 6 18.23 -1.73 7.84
C LYS A 6 17.34 -0.71 8.56
N ASP A 7 17.89 0.41 9.00
CA ASP A 7 17.12 1.49 9.65
C ASP A 7 16.05 2.08 8.71
N ILE A 8 16.38 2.29 7.43
CA ILE A 8 15.42 2.74 6.43
C ILE A 8 14.28 1.71 6.25
N ILE A 9 14.61 0.42 6.14
CA ILE A 9 13.62 -0.66 6.02
C ILE A 9 12.68 -0.67 7.23
N ASP A 10 13.23 -0.63 8.44
CA ASP A 10 12.43 -0.63 9.68
C ASP A 10 11.47 0.57 9.73
N LYS A 11 11.93 1.76 9.31
CA LYS A 11 11.09 2.97 9.20
C LYS A 11 9.97 2.84 8.18
N TRP A 12 10.23 2.25 7.02
CA TRP A 12 9.19 2.00 6.02
C TRP A 12 8.13 1.02 6.52
N ILE A 13 8.55 -0.07 7.18
CA ILE A 13 7.64 -1.05 7.79
C ILE A 13 6.73 -0.36 8.80
N ILE A 14 7.31 0.43 9.73
CA ILE A 14 6.52 1.16 10.74
C ILE A 14 5.48 2.07 10.09
N LYS A 15 5.85 2.80 9.04
CA LYS A 15 4.92 3.70 8.34
C LYS A 15 3.81 2.94 7.63
N ALA A 16 4.13 1.88 6.89
CA ALA A 16 3.14 1.05 6.20
C ALA A 16 2.18 0.35 7.18
N ASP A 17 2.70 -0.14 8.31
CA ASP A 17 1.90 -0.74 9.38
C ASP A 17 0.98 0.26 10.06
N ASN A 18 1.42 1.51 10.25
CA ASN A 18 0.56 2.54 10.84
C ASN A 18 -0.64 2.84 9.94
N ASP A 19 -0.46 2.89 8.62
CA ASP A 19 -1.58 3.03 7.69
C ASP A 19 -2.56 1.85 7.80
N LEU A 20 -2.06 0.61 7.83
CA LEU A 20 -2.91 -0.58 8.03
C LEU A 20 -3.66 -0.55 9.37
N LYS A 21 -3.01 -0.10 10.44
CA LYS A 21 -3.65 0.05 11.76
C LYS A 21 -4.76 1.08 11.71
N SER A 22 -4.54 2.23 11.05
CA SER A 22 -5.58 3.25 10.87
C SER A 22 -6.76 2.72 10.06
N ALA A 23 -6.51 2.00 8.97
CA ALA A 23 -7.56 1.36 8.18
C ALA A 23 -8.37 0.33 9.00
N LYS A 24 -7.67 -0.52 9.77
CA LYS A 24 -8.30 -1.51 10.65
C LYS A 24 -9.20 -0.84 11.70
N GLN A 25 -8.68 0.17 12.39
CA GLN A 25 -9.45 0.90 13.40
C GLN A 25 -10.67 1.59 12.81
N GLY A 26 -10.56 2.11 11.58
CA GLY A 26 -11.70 2.69 10.87
C GLY A 26 -12.78 1.66 10.54
N LEU A 27 -12.39 0.44 10.13
CA LEU A 27 -13.33 -0.66 9.87
C LEU A 27 -14.03 -1.18 11.14
N GLU A 28 -13.37 -1.09 12.29
CA GLU A 28 -13.90 -1.50 13.60
C GLU A 28 -14.75 -0.41 14.28
N CYS A 29 -14.87 0.77 13.67
CA CYS A 29 -15.69 1.87 14.18
C CYS A 29 -17.18 1.65 13.90
N ASP A 30 -18.05 2.16 14.78
CA ASP A 30 -19.51 2.11 14.61
C ASP A 30 -19.97 2.89 13.36
N GLU A 31 -19.25 3.96 13.01
CA GLU A 31 -19.48 4.78 11.81
C GLU A 31 -18.20 4.81 10.95
N PRO A 32 -17.96 3.79 10.10
CA PRO A 32 -16.77 3.73 9.26
C PRO A 32 -16.69 4.86 8.24
N VAL A 33 -15.57 5.57 8.23
CA VAL A 33 -15.23 6.61 7.24
C VAL A 33 -14.47 5.92 6.10
N THR A 34 -15.22 5.36 5.15
CA THR A 34 -14.73 4.39 4.14
C THR A 34 -13.71 4.98 3.17
N ASP A 35 -13.84 6.25 2.80
CA ASP A 35 -12.87 6.97 1.99
C ASP A 35 -11.50 7.07 2.70
N SER A 36 -11.49 7.42 4.00
CA SER A 36 -10.27 7.45 4.82
C SER A 36 -9.64 6.05 4.96
N ILE A 37 -10.47 5.02 5.15
CA ILE A 37 -10.01 3.63 5.24
C ILE A 37 -9.32 3.21 3.93
N CYS A 38 -9.96 3.45 2.78
CA CYS A 38 -9.43 3.16 1.46
C CYS A 38 -8.13 3.93 1.18
N PHE A 39 -8.06 5.21 1.57
CA PHE A 39 -6.85 6.02 1.47
C PHE A 39 -5.69 5.40 2.25
N HIS A 40 -5.92 4.98 3.50
CA HIS A 40 -4.88 4.32 4.29
C HIS A 40 -4.46 2.96 3.71
N CYS A 41 -5.39 2.20 3.12
CA CYS A 41 -5.06 0.94 2.44
C CYS A 41 -4.14 1.19 1.23
N GLN A 42 -4.47 2.16 0.37
CA GLN A 42 -3.61 2.60 -0.74
C GLN A 42 -2.22 3.00 -0.24
N GLN A 43 -2.17 3.83 0.80
CA GLN A 43 -0.95 4.35 1.38
C GLN A 43 -0.06 3.25 1.96
N SER A 44 -0.64 2.20 2.53
CA SER A 44 0.10 1.04 3.02
C SER A 44 0.69 0.22 1.87
N VAL A 45 -0.11 -0.09 0.84
CA VAL A 45 0.33 -0.81 -0.36
C VAL A 45 1.49 -0.10 -1.05
N GLU A 46 1.36 1.22 -1.27
CA GLU A 46 2.41 2.04 -1.87
C GLU A 46 3.74 1.91 -1.09
N LYS A 47 3.66 2.00 0.25
CA LYS A 47 4.85 1.93 1.12
C LYS A 47 5.49 0.55 1.11
N TYR A 48 4.73 -0.54 1.07
CA TYR A 48 5.28 -1.89 0.97
C TYR A 48 5.96 -2.15 -0.37
N LEU A 49 5.37 -1.71 -1.49
CA LEU A 49 6.03 -1.84 -2.79
C LEU A 49 7.33 -1.02 -2.84
N LYS A 50 7.31 0.22 -2.31
CA LYS A 50 8.53 1.05 -2.18
C LYS A 50 9.57 0.41 -1.27
N LEU A 51 9.16 -0.19 -0.16
CA LEU A 51 10.05 -0.90 0.75
C LEU A 51 10.81 -2.02 0.03
N PHE A 52 10.13 -2.81 -0.80
CA PHE A 52 10.77 -3.84 -1.61
C PHE A 52 11.78 -3.26 -2.60
N LEU A 53 11.39 -2.22 -3.34
CA LEU A 53 12.31 -1.55 -4.28
C LEU A 53 13.51 -0.94 -3.56
N GLN A 54 13.31 -0.36 -2.39
CA GLN A 54 14.39 0.20 -1.57
C GLN A 54 15.35 -0.90 -1.11
N SER A 55 14.85 -2.07 -0.70
CA SER A 55 15.69 -3.17 -0.22
C SER A 55 16.49 -3.86 -1.34
N ARG A 56 16.01 -3.80 -2.59
CA ARG A 56 16.65 -4.45 -3.75
C ARG A 56 17.50 -3.50 -4.60
N LEU A 57 17.07 -2.25 -4.77
CA LEU A 57 17.69 -1.29 -5.69
C LEU A 57 18.34 -0.10 -4.97
N ASN A 58 18.19 0.00 -3.65
CA ASN A 58 18.61 1.16 -2.84
C ASN A 58 18.12 2.51 -3.38
N LYS A 59 16.97 2.52 -4.08
CA LYS A 59 16.35 3.70 -4.68
C LYS A 59 14.84 3.57 -4.64
N THR A 60 14.18 4.65 -4.22
CA THR A 60 12.74 4.84 -4.39
C THR A 60 12.48 6.27 -4.87
N GLY A 61 11.87 6.40 -6.05
CA GLY A 61 11.48 7.71 -6.60
C GLY A 61 10.20 8.26 -5.96
N ARG A 62 9.84 9.51 -6.29
CA ARG A 62 8.53 10.09 -5.98
C ARG A 62 7.47 9.57 -6.97
N ILE A 63 7.17 8.28 -6.90
CA ILE A 63 6.13 7.62 -7.69
C ILE A 63 5.02 7.22 -6.73
N HIS A 64 3.78 7.58 -7.02
CA HIS A 64 2.62 7.31 -6.16
C HIS A 64 1.57 6.42 -6.82
N ASN A 65 1.81 6.00 -8.07
CA ASN A 65 0.92 5.13 -8.80
C ASN A 65 1.28 3.66 -8.51
N ILE A 66 0.31 2.88 -8.03
CA ILE A 66 0.53 1.48 -7.62
C ILE A 66 0.86 0.60 -8.83
N ALA A 67 0.21 0.81 -9.98
CA ALA A 67 0.51 0.03 -11.18
C ALA A 67 1.98 0.23 -11.63
N VAL A 68 2.47 1.47 -11.61
CA VAL A 68 3.87 1.78 -11.95
C VAL A 68 4.84 1.14 -10.95
N LEU A 69 4.54 1.23 -9.64
CA LEU A 69 5.37 0.59 -8.61
C LEU A 69 5.37 -0.94 -8.76
N LEU A 70 4.22 -1.55 -9.02
CA LEU A 70 4.10 -3.00 -9.21
C LEU A 70 4.93 -3.46 -10.41
N GLN A 71 4.89 -2.75 -11.53
CA GLN A 71 5.71 -3.07 -12.70
C GLN A 71 7.22 -2.97 -12.41
N GLN A 72 7.64 -2.01 -11.58
CA GLN A 72 9.03 -1.95 -11.12
C GLN A 72 9.39 -3.13 -10.22
N CYS A 73 8.49 -3.56 -9.35
CA CYS A 73 8.71 -4.75 -8.53
C CYS A 73 8.80 -6.01 -9.37
N ILE A 74 7.92 -6.18 -10.37
CA ILE A 74 7.94 -7.31 -11.33
C ILE A 74 9.27 -7.38 -12.08
N ALA A 75 9.81 -6.24 -12.50
CA ALA A 75 11.11 -6.17 -13.17
C ALA A 75 12.28 -6.64 -12.28
N VAL A 76 12.11 -6.62 -10.95
CA VAL A 76 13.10 -7.10 -9.98
C VAL A 76 12.82 -8.54 -9.56
N ASP A 77 11.56 -8.91 -9.37
CA ASP A 77 11.08 -10.24 -8.98
C ASP A 77 9.74 -10.52 -9.66
N ALA A 78 9.76 -11.38 -10.68
CA ALA A 78 8.57 -11.72 -11.48
C ALA A 78 7.44 -12.32 -10.65
N THR A 79 7.69 -12.84 -9.45
CA THR A 79 6.61 -13.37 -8.60
C THR A 79 5.61 -12.31 -8.17
N PHE A 80 5.96 -11.02 -8.26
CA PHE A 80 5.02 -9.90 -8.05
C PHE A 80 3.86 -9.88 -9.04
N GLU A 81 3.94 -10.59 -10.16
CA GLU A 81 2.79 -10.79 -11.07
C GLU A 81 1.59 -11.46 -10.38
N ASN A 82 1.81 -12.14 -9.25
CA ASN A 82 0.74 -12.73 -8.44
C ASN A 82 -0.10 -11.68 -7.69
N LEU A 83 0.41 -10.46 -7.51
CA LEU A 83 -0.32 -9.36 -6.87
C LEU A 83 -1.21 -8.64 -7.88
N THR A 84 -2.25 -9.33 -8.33
CA THR A 84 -3.23 -8.80 -9.29
C THR A 84 -4.33 -7.99 -8.60
N GLY A 85 -4.86 -6.98 -9.29
CA GLY A 85 -6.07 -6.27 -8.88
C GLY A 85 -5.86 -5.22 -7.79
N ILE A 86 -4.62 -4.82 -7.50
CA ILE A 86 -4.27 -3.78 -6.52
C ILE A 86 -4.10 -2.39 -7.16
N GLU A 87 -4.05 -2.32 -8.50
CA GLU A 87 -3.74 -1.11 -9.27
C GLU A 87 -4.77 0.00 -9.05
N HIS A 88 -6.05 -0.40 -8.95
CA HIS A 88 -7.20 0.49 -8.73
C HIS A 88 -7.12 1.23 -7.40
N LEU A 89 -6.37 0.72 -6.41
CA LEU A 89 -6.19 1.39 -5.12
C LEU A 89 -5.59 2.79 -5.30
N THR A 90 -4.86 3.06 -6.39
CA THR A 90 -4.35 4.40 -6.73
C THR A 90 -5.47 5.45 -6.77
N ASP A 91 -6.67 5.06 -7.19
CA ASP A 91 -7.81 5.96 -7.33
C ASP A 91 -8.29 6.46 -5.96
N TYR A 92 -8.14 5.67 -4.90
CA TYR A 92 -8.43 6.12 -3.54
C TYR A 92 -7.50 7.24 -3.07
N ALA A 93 -6.29 7.32 -3.61
CA ALA A 93 -5.45 8.49 -3.35
C ALA A 93 -5.92 9.71 -4.15
N VAL A 94 -6.56 9.58 -5.31
CA VAL A 94 -6.83 10.72 -6.20
C VAL A 94 -8.28 11.17 -6.13
N ALA A 95 -9.23 10.27 -6.37
CA ALA A 95 -10.66 10.56 -6.44
C ALA A 95 -11.22 11.10 -5.13
N LEU A 96 -10.73 10.62 -3.98
CA LEU A 96 -11.22 11.02 -2.66
C LEU A 96 -10.78 12.44 -2.24
N ARG A 97 -9.88 13.08 -2.98
CA ARG A 97 -9.32 14.40 -2.64
C ARG A 97 -9.97 15.56 -3.38
N TYR A 98 -10.73 15.32 -4.44
CA TYR A 98 -11.26 16.39 -5.28
C TYR A 98 -12.80 16.36 -5.33
N PRO A 99 -13.48 17.47 -5.00
CA PRO A 99 -14.94 17.49 -4.83
C PRO A 99 -15.72 17.42 -6.15
N ASP A 100 -15.04 17.58 -7.29
CA ASP A 100 -15.58 17.40 -8.64
C ASP A 100 -15.73 15.92 -9.03
N VAL A 101 -15.09 15.01 -8.30
CA VAL A 101 -15.28 13.56 -8.38
C VAL A 101 -15.87 13.08 -7.05
N PHE A 102 -17.18 13.26 -6.86
CA PHE A 102 -17.84 12.81 -5.65
C PHE A 102 -17.99 11.28 -5.65
N TYR A 103 -16.98 10.60 -5.12
CA TYR A 103 -16.97 9.16 -4.92
C TYR A 103 -16.64 8.84 -3.47
N ILE A 104 -17.52 8.08 -2.81
CA ILE A 104 -17.29 7.55 -1.47
C ILE A 104 -17.42 6.03 -1.61
N PRO A 105 -16.33 5.27 -1.37
CA PRO A 105 -16.39 3.81 -1.45
C PRO A 105 -17.38 3.26 -0.44
N ASP A 106 -18.03 2.14 -0.75
CA ASP A 106 -18.84 1.44 0.23
C ASP A 106 -18.00 0.64 1.24
N LEU A 107 -18.66 0.03 2.22
CA LEU A 107 -17.99 -0.74 3.26
C LEU A 107 -17.32 -2.01 2.71
N GLU A 108 -17.89 -2.64 1.67
CA GLU A 108 -17.32 -3.84 1.07
C GLU A 108 -16.07 -3.51 0.26
N GLU A 109 -16.08 -2.38 -0.46
CA GLU A 109 -14.88 -1.84 -1.11
C GLU A 109 -13.77 -1.54 -0.10
N ALA A 110 -14.10 -0.93 1.05
CA ALA A 110 -13.14 -0.66 2.11
C ALA A 110 -12.55 -1.95 2.72
N LYS A 111 -13.38 -2.98 2.92
CA LYS A 111 -12.92 -4.31 3.38
C LYS A 111 -12.03 -4.99 2.34
N GLU A 112 -12.38 -4.93 1.07
CA GLU A 112 -11.57 -5.50 -0.01
C GLU A 112 -10.22 -4.79 -0.11
N ALA A 113 -10.20 -3.45 -0.08
CA ALA A 113 -8.97 -2.67 -0.04
C ALA A 113 -8.06 -3.05 1.14
N TYR A 114 -8.65 -3.26 2.32
CA TYR A 114 -7.92 -3.71 3.51
C TYR A 114 -7.35 -5.13 3.34
N ASN A 115 -8.13 -6.06 2.81
CA ASN A 115 -7.67 -7.43 2.52
C ASN A 115 -6.53 -7.44 1.49
N GLN A 116 -6.61 -6.60 0.46
CA GLN A 116 -5.55 -6.43 -0.51
C GLN A 116 -4.27 -5.86 0.11
N ALA A 117 -4.40 -4.85 0.98
CA ALA A 117 -3.27 -4.30 1.72
C ALA A 117 -2.59 -5.33 2.63
N LEU A 118 -3.35 -6.21 3.30
CA LEU A 118 -2.82 -7.33 4.07
C LEU A 118 -2.07 -8.34 3.17
N LYS A 119 -2.65 -8.72 2.02
CA LYS A 119 -1.99 -9.62 1.06
C LYS A 119 -0.65 -9.05 0.58
N VAL A 120 -0.62 -7.76 0.23
CA VAL A 120 0.62 -7.09 -0.22
C VAL A 120 1.65 -7.06 0.91
N LYS A 121 1.24 -6.73 2.13
CA LYS A 121 2.13 -6.75 3.31
C LYS A 121 2.81 -8.10 3.45
N ASP A 122 2.03 -9.17 3.56
CA ASP A 122 2.56 -10.51 3.83
C ASP A 122 3.48 -10.95 2.69
N PHE A 123 3.03 -10.74 1.44
CA PHE A 123 3.78 -11.05 0.23
C PHE A 123 5.14 -10.34 0.18
N VAL A 124 5.19 -9.04 0.51
CA VAL A 124 6.43 -8.25 0.50
C VAL A 124 7.34 -8.68 1.64
N LEU A 125 6.82 -8.84 2.87
CA LEU A 125 7.63 -9.19 4.03
C LEU A 125 8.27 -10.57 3.90
N GLU A 126 7.61 -11.54 3.28
CA GLU A 126 8.19 -12.84 2.94
C GLU A 126 9.41 -12.72 2.02
N ARG A 127 9.42 -11.71 1.15
CA ARG A 127 10.48 -11.44 0.17
C ARG A 127 11.55 -10.49 0.67
N LEU A 128 11.47 -10.00 1.91
CA LEU A 128 12.54 -9.21 2.54
C LEU A 128 13.50 -10.07 3.38
N LYS A 129 13.14 -11.33 3.60
CA LYS A 129 13.97 -12.31 4.31
C LYS A 129 15.23 -12.69 3.53
#